data_AF-A0A7X1TYM7-F1
#
_entry.id   AF-A0A7X1TYM7-F1
#
_cell.length_a   1.000
_cell.length_b   1.000
_cell.length_c   1.000
_cell.angle_alpha   90.00
_cell.angle_beta   90.00
_cell.angle_gamma   90.00
#
_symmetry.space_group_name_H-M   'P 1'
#
loop_
_entity.id
_entity.type
_entity.pdbx_description
1 polymer ?
#
loop_
_entity_poly.entity_id
_entity_poly.type
_entity_poly.pdbx_seq_one_letter_code
_entity_poly.pdbx_strand_id
1 'polypeptide(L)' 'MVRKDIKVRSGGGGEFDCYVVTPDSERKVPAIVLASAVHGVDKDVRAIADQFASYGYIAAAP' A
#
# COMPACT_ATOMS: atom_id res chain seq x y z
N MET A 1 4.48 -13.04 -0.41
CA MET A 1 4.27 -11.58 -0.42
C MET A 1 4.37 -11.10 1.01
N VAL A 2 4.73 -9.82 1.24
CA VAL A 2 4.82 -9.28 2.59
C VAL A 2 3.85 -8.12 2.75
N ARG A 3 3.01 -8.17 3.79
CA ARG A 3 2.01 -7.15 4.14
C ARG A 3 2.43 -6.44 5.41
N LYS A 4 2.34 -5.11 5.44
CA LYS A 4 2.72 -4.29 6.59
C LYS A 4 1.81 -3.08 6.72
N ASP A 5 1.49 -2.71 7.95
CA ASP A 5 0.97 -1.40 8.28
C ASP A 5 2.16 -0.54 8.77
N ILE A 6 2.38 0.62 8.14
CA ILE A 6 3.48 1.54 8.47
C ILE A 6 2.95 2.93 8.77
N LYS A 7 3.75 3.74 9.49
CA LYS A 7 3.51 5.19 9.62
C LYS A 7 4.26 5.95 8.53
N VAL A 8 3.58 6.85 7.86
CA VAL A 8 4.16 7.77 6.87
C VAL A 8 4.09 9.19 7.40
N ARG A 9 5.22 9.89 7.37
CA ARG A 9 5.31 11.29 7.77
C ARG A 9 4.89 12.20 6.62
N SER A 10 3.92 13.06 6.87
CA SER A 10 3.51 14.13 5.96
C SER A 10 4.53 15.28 6.00
N GLY A 11 4.62 16.04 4.90
CA GLY A 11 5.46 17.24 4.84
C GLY A 11 5.06 18.34 5.83
N GLY A 12 3.81 18.33 6.32
CA GLY A 12 3.28 19.27 7.32
C GLY A 12 3.56 18.89 8.78
N GLY A 13 4.25 17.77 9.04
CA GLY A 13 4.66 17.36 10.38
C GLY A 13 3.71 16.37 11.10
N GLY A 14 2.59 15.98 10.48
CA GLY A 14 1.74 14.88 10.96
C GLY A 14 2.17 13.51 10.41
N GLU A 15 1.65 12.42 11.00
CA GLU A 15 1.86 11.05 10.54
C GLU A 15 0.51 10.36 10.28
N PHE A 16 0.45 9.49 9.27
CA PHE A 16 -0.73 8.69 8.93
C PHE A 16 -0.36 7.22 8.72
N ASP A 17 -1.34 6.34 8.89
CA ASP A 17 -1.18 4.91 8.62
C ASP A 17 -1.17 4.63 7.11
N CYS A 18 -0.36 3.69 6.67
CA CYS A 18 -0.34 3.24 5.29
C CYS A 18 -0.19 1.73 5.25
N TYR A 19 -1.12 1.07 4.58
CA TYR A 19 -1.04 -0.35 4.30
C TYR A 19 -0.17 -0.58 3.07
N VAL A 20 0.89 -1.36 3.21
CA VAL A 20 1.86 -1.63 2.14
C VAL A 20 1.99 -3.13 1.91
N VAL A 21 1.95 -3.53 0.64
CA VAL A 21 2.17 -4.90 0.21
C VAL A 21 3.29 -4.93 -0.82
N THR A 22 4.27 -5.81 -0.59
CA THR A 22 5.35 -6.06 -1.53
C THR A 22 5.19 -7.42 -2.20
N PRO A 23 5.46 -7.53 -3.51
CA PRO A 23 5.43 -8.78 -4.24
C PRO A 23 6.61 -9.67 -3.83
N ASP A 24 6.54 -10.97 -4.12
CA ASP A 24 7.69 -11.88 -3.96
C ASP A 24 8.68 -11.69 -5.11
N SER A 25 9.51 -10.66 -5.00
CA SER A 25 10.54 -10.33 -5.99
C SER A 25 11.76 -9.73 -5.30
N GLU A 26 12.94 -10.16 -5.73
CA GLU A 26 14.23 -9.56 -5.33
C GLU A 26 14.64 -8.41 -6.27
N ARG A 27 13.89 -8.18 -7.36
CA ARG A 27 14.16 -7.11 -8.33
C ARG A 27 13.40 -5.85 -7.97
N LYS A 28 13.89 -4.69 -8.43
CA LYS A 28 13.13 -3.44 -8.40
C LYS A 28 11.90 -3.57 -9.29
N VAL A 29 10.76 -3.17 -8.76
CA VAL A 29 9.46 -3.21 -9.44
C VAL A 29 8.75 -1.86 -9.29
N PRO A 30 7.84 -1.51 -10.21
CA PRO A 30 6.99 -0.32 -10.06
C PRO A 30 6.14 -0.38 -8.78
N ALA A 31 5.82 0.80 -8.25
CA ALA A 31 4.96 0.97 -7.09
C ALA A 31 3.71 1.79 -7.46
N ILE A 32 2.58 1.48 -6.82
CA ILE A 32 1.29 2.14 -7.00
C ILE A 32 0.80 2.64 -5.64
N VAL A 33 0.27 3.86 -5.61
CA VAL A 33 -0.42 4.42 -4.45
C VAL A 33 -1.93 4.40 -4.71
N LEU A 34 -2.68 3.74 -3.84
CA LEU A 34 -4.14 3.65 -3.90
C LEU A 34 -4.75 4.77 -3.05
N ALA A 35 -5.35 5.76 -3.69
CA ALA A 35 -6.12 6.77 -2.98
C ALA A 35 -7.46 6.17 -2.54
N SER A 36 -7.67 6.06 -1.23
CA SER A 36 -8.91 5.53 -0.66
C SER A 36 -10.09 6.48 -0.89
N ALA A 37 -11.29 5.91 -1.03
CA ALA A 37 -12.54 6.65 -1.15
C ALA A 37 -13.10 6.96 0.26
N VAL A 38 -14.41 7.22 0.36
CA VAL A 38 -15.08 7.70 1.58
C VAL A 38 -14.89 6.83 2.83
N HIS A 39 -14.64 5.52 2.68
CA HIS A 39 -14.49 4.58 3.81
C HIS A 39 -13.03 4.37 4.26
N GLY A 40 -12.06 5.05 3.64
CA GLY A 40 -10.64 4.86 3.96
C GLY A 40 -10.10 3.50 3.52
N VAL A 41 -9.08 3.01 4.23
CA VAL A 41 -8.39 1.75 3.91
C VAL A 41 -9.10 0.56 4.55
N ASP A 42 -10.23 0.18 3.96
CA ASP A 42 -11.03 -0.96 4.38
C ASP A 42 -10.52 -2.30 3.79
N LYS A 43 -11.31 -3.37 3.96
CA LYS A 43 -10.98 -4.71 3.47
C LYS A 43 -10.86 -4.76 1.95
N ASP A 44 -11.68 -4.00 1.23
CA ASP A 44 -11.70 -4.01 -0.23
C ASP A 44 -10.47 -3.29 -0.77
N VAL A 45 -10.10 -2.15 -0.18
CA VAL A 45 -8.86 -1.44 -0.54
C VAL A 45 -7.63 -2.31 -0.27
N ARG A 46 -7.57 -3.01 0.87
CA ARG A 46 -6.49 -3.97 1.16
C ARG A 46 -6.45 -5.12 0.17
N ALA A 47 -7.61 -5.66 -0.22
CA ALA A 47 -7.69 -6.72 -1.23
C ALA A 47 -7.20 -6.25 -2.62
N ILE A 48 -7.53 -5.02 -3.02
CA ILE A 48 -7.03 -4.42 -4.25
C ILE A 48 -5.51 -4.24 -4.21
N ALA A 49 -4.95 -3.78 -3.07
CA ALA A 49 -3.51 -3.68 -2.88
C ALA A 49 -2.81 -5.04 -3.00
N ASP A 50 -3.38 -6.07 -2.37
CA ASP A 50 -2.92 -7.45 -2.49
C ASP A 50 -2.96 -7.95 -3.95
N GLN A 51 -4.02 -7.61 -4.70
CA GLN A 51 -4.15 -7.99 -6.10
C GLN A 51 -3.05 -7.36 -6.96
N PHE A 52 -2.74 -6.07 -6.79
CA PHE A 52 -1.62 -5.45 -7.50
C PHE A 52 -0.27 -6.09 -7.15
N ALA A 53 -0.07 -6.45 -5.88
CA ALA A 53 1.14 -7.16 -5.49
C ALA A 53 1.20 -8.59 -6.04
N SER A 54 0.07 -9.26 -6.25
CA SER A 54 0.04 -10.53 -6.96
C SER A 54 0.48 -10.41 -8.43
N TYR A 55 0.36 -9.22 -9.02
CA TYR A 55 0.83 -8.91 -10.38
C TYR A 55 2.27 -8.37 -10.42
N GLY A 56 2.99 -8.37 -9.30
CA GLY A 56 4.40 -7.97 -9.24
C GLY A 56 4.63 -6.48 -8.96
N TYR A 57 3.61 -5.73 -8.54
CA TYR A 57 3.75 -4.33 -8.14
C TYR A 57 3.94 -4.20 -6.62
N ILE A 58 4.61 -3.14 -6.16
CA ILE A 58 4.42 -2.69 -4.78
C ILE A 58 3.12 -1.89 -4.72
N ALA A 59 2.26 -2.15 -3.73
CA ALA A 59 1.04 -1.39 -3.52
C ALA A 59 1.05 -0.73 -2.14
N ALA A 60 0.68 0.56 -2.08
CA ALA A 60 0.57 1.33 -0.85
C ALA A 60 -0.81 2.02 -0.79
N ALA A 61 -1.52 1.87 0.32
CA ALA A 61 -2.82 2.49 0.59
C ALA A 61 -2.70 3.35 1.87
N PRO A 62 -2.47 4.67 1.74
CA PRO A 62 -2.39 5.62 2.84
C PRO A 62 -3.76 6.08 3.36
#